data_AF-A0A2N9MAX2-F1
#
_entry.id   AF-A0A2N9MAX2-F1
#
_cell.length_a   1.000
_cell.length_b   1.000
_cell.length_c   1.000
_cell.angle_alpha   90.00
_cell.angle_beta   90.00
_cell.angle_gamma   90.00
#
_symmetry.space_group_name_H-M   'P 1'
#
loop_
_entity.id
_entity.type
_entity.pdbx_description
1 polymer ?
#
loop_
_entity_poly.entity_id
_entity_poly.type
_entity_poly.pdbx_seq_one_letter_code
_entity_poly.pdbx_strand_id
1 'polypeptide(L)'
;MRGRFASEGVWEPFVHEAKDGYDTIEWLAKQPWSNGKVGMIGASYLGWVQWFAASQHPPHLTTMIPNVSPPDPFHNIPYEYGVLMLEGGLWWASVVESDATADLSGAALRATFDKPFGKLLSTLPVIDIDKSYFGKENKYWRDWLSHPAQDKYWADTMFLDKLKGVNIPVFHQSGWFDGDGIGTKLNYHAMVEAGHANQKLTVGPWPHSDQATREFGGRDFGPGAIVDLQRDYLRWFDYWLKGVDNGIMKEPLVNVFVMGSNRWLQGPKYPLPETSFRKLFLASGGHANTTKGDGKLTFDMSARRQVDLRHVRSCFTPGPVHV
;
A
#
# COMPACT_ATOMS: atom_id res chain seq x y z
N MET A 1 -4.62 -17.90 5.82
CA MET A 1 -5.36 -17.01 6.74
C MET A 1 -6.52 -17.79 7.31
N ARG A 2 -6.96 -17.47 8.53
CA ARG A 2 -8.13 -18.11 9.18
C ARG A 2 -9.38 -18.05 8.29
N GLY A 3 -10.13 -19.13 8.23
CA GLY A 3 -11.39 -19.23 7.46
C GLY A 3 -11.23 -19.16 5.95
N ARG A 4 -10.01 -19.37 5.42
CA ARG A 4 -9.74 -19.36 3.97
C ARG A 4 -9.10 -20.68 3.54
N PHE A 5 -9.59 -21.21 2.42
CA PHE A 5 -9.10 -22.45 1.82
C PHE A 5 -9.10 -23.61 2.82
N ALA A 6 -7.93 -24.20 3.10
CA ALA A 6 -7.79 -25.32 4.03
C ALA A 6 -7.80 -24.90 5.51
N SER A 7 -7.77 -23.60 5.83
CA SER A 7 -7.72 -23.13 7.21
C SER A 7 -9.11 -23.07 7.85
N GLU A 8 -9.23 -23.60 9.06
CA GLU A 8 -10.42 -23.50 9.91
C GLU A 8 -10.71 -22.06 10.37
N GLY A 9 -11.88 -21.86 11.00
CA GLY A 9 -12.32 -20.59 11.58
C GLY A 9 -13.17 -19.74 10.64
N VAL A 10 -13.37 -18.48 11.02
CA VAL A 10 -14.17 -17.51 10.26
C VAL A 10 -13.23 -16.46 9.65
N TRP A 11 -13.43 -16.17 8.37
CA TRP A 11 -12.70 -15.13 7.67
C TRP A 11 -13.27 -13.75 7.99
N GLU A 12 -12.45 -12.89 8.59
CA GLU A 12 -12.72 -11.48 8.81
C GLU A 12 -11.46 -10.70 8.42
N PRO A 13 -11.50 -9.90 7.34
CA PRO A 13 -10.40 -9.05 6.91
C PRO A 13 -9.72 -8.28 8.04
N PHE A 14 -8.39 -8.28 8.06
CA PHE A 14 -7.53 -7.45 8.93
C PHE A 14 -7.56 -7.79 10.44
N VAL A 15 -8.65 -8.38 10.94
CA VAL A 15 -8.92 -8.52 12.37
C VAL A 15 -8.06 -9.61 13.02
N HIS A 16 -7.76 -10.69 12.31
CA HIS A 16 -7.11 -11.87 12.90
C HIS A 16 -5.62 -11.95 12.58
N GLU A 17 -5.17 -11.24 11.55
CA GLU A 17 -3.81 -11.31 10.98
C GLU A 17 -2.72 -11.02 12.00
N ALA A 18 -2.96 -10.09 12.94
CA ALA A 18 -1.96 -9.74 13.95
C ALA A 18 -1.67 -10.92 14.89
N LYS A 19 -2.71 -11.52 15.48
CA LYS A 19 -2.59 -12.62 16.44
C LYS A 19 -2.20 -13.92 15.75
N ASP A 20 -2.84 -14.23 14.62
CA ASP A 20 -2.54 -15.43 13.83
C ASP A 20 -1.11 -15.39 13.29
N GLY A 21 -0.64 -14.20 12.87
CA GLY A 21 0.74 -13.97 12.45
C GLY A 21 1.74 -14.21 13.58
N TYR A 22 1.49 -13.66 14.78
CA TYR A 22 2.31 -13.91 15.96
C TYR A 22 2.41 -15.41 16.29
N ASP A 23 1.26 -16.09 16.43
CA ASP A 23 1.21 -17.51 16.79
C ASP A 23 1.91 -18.38 15.74
N THR A 24 1.74 -18.05 14.46
CA THR A 24 2.40 -18.76 13.36
C THR A 24 3.91 -18.60 13.41
N ILE A 25 4.42 -17.39 13.63
CA ILE A 25 5.86 -17.12 13.75
C ILE A 25 6.45 -17.89 14.93
N GLU A 26 5.80 -17.83 16.09
CA GLU A 26 6.27 -18.51 17.30
C GLU A 26 6.19 -20.04 17.19
N TRP A 27 5.20 -20.56 16.46
CA TRP A 27 5.13 -21.98 16.16
C TRP A 27 6.26 -22.40 15.20
N LEU A 28 6.47 -21.67 14.09
CA LEU A 28 7.52 -21.94 13.11
C LEU A 28 8.91 -21.95 13.74
N ALA A 29 9.17 -21.03 14.66
CA ALA A 29 10.46 -20.93 15.34
C ALA A 29 10.80 -22.14 16.23
N LYS A 30 9.78 -22.86 16.74
CA LYS A 30 9.93 -24.00 17.66
C LYS A 30 10.06 -25.35 16.96
N GLN A 31 9.94 -25.40 15.64
CA GLN A 31 9.99 -26.66 14.90
C GLN A 31 11.43 -27.21 14.85
N PRO A 32 11.63 -28.54 14.85
CA PRO A 32 12.96 -29.15 14.89
C PRO A 32 13.83 -28.85 13.65
N TRP A 33 13.21 -28.43 12.55
CA TRP A 33 13.87 -28.02 11.32
C TRP A 33 14.14 -26.51 11.24
N SER A 34 13.72 -25.74 12.25
CA SER A 34 13.91 -24.30 12.33
C SER A 34 15.19 -23.96 13.09
N ASN A 35 15.89 -22.92 12.64
CA ASN A 35 17.01 -22.34 13.38
C ASN A 35 16.55 -21.23 14.36
N GLY A 36 15.24 -21.12 14.62
CA GLY A 36 14.65 -20.11 15.50
C GLY A 36 14.53 -18.71 14.90
N LYS A 37 14.93 -18.51 13.64
CA LYS A 37 14.82 -17.21 12.94
C LYS A 37 13.77 -17.30 11.84
N VAL A 38 12.71 -16.50 11.96
CA VAL A 38 11.64 -16.45 10.97
C VAL A 38 11.72 -15.15 10.19
N GLY A 39 11.63 -15.24 8.86
CA GLY A 39 11.46 -14.09 7.98
C GLY A 39 10.15 -14.17 7.21
N MET A 40 9.61 -13.02 6.81
CA MET A 40 8.38 -12.95 6.02
C MET A 40 8.61 -12.21 4.70
N ILE A 41 7.90 -12.61 3.64
CA ILE A 41 7.87 -11.94 2.34
C ILE A 41 6.47 -12.07 1.74
N GLY A 42 6.07 -11.10 0.93
CA GLY A 42 4.81 -11.17 0.20
C GLY A 42 4.31 -9.81 -0.25
N ALA A 43 3.49 -9.83 -1.30
CA ALA A 43 2.92 -8.65 -1.93
C ALA A 43 1.51 -8.31 -1.40
N SER A 44 1.15 -7.04 -1.45
CA SER A 44 -0.22 -6.56 -1.24
C SER A 44 -0.75 -6.96 0.16
N TYR A 45 -1.86 -7.69 0.24
CA TYR A 45 -2.37 -8.23 1.50
C TYR A 45 -1.34 -9.06 2.27
N LEU A 46 -0.47 -9.82 1.58
CA LEU A 46 0.61 -10.56 2.23
C LEU A 46 1.69 -9.63 2.77
N GLY A 47 1.88 -8.45 2.17
CA GLY A 47 2.67 -7.36 2.73
C GLY A 47 2.02 -6.81 4.01
N TRP A 48 0.70 -6.63 3.97
CA TRP A 48 -0.08 -6.11 5.09
C TRP A 48 -0.01 -7.02 6.32
N VAL A 49 -0.14 -8.33 6.12
CA VAL A 49 -0.03 -9.35 7.16
C VAL A 49 1.32 -9.31 7.88
N GLN A 50 2.40 -8.95 7.18
CA GLN A 50 3.71 -8.79 7.81
C GLN A 50 3.69 -7.68 8.85
N TRP A 51 3.08 -6.53 8.53
CA TRP A 51 2.96 -5.41 9.46
C TRP A 51 2.03 -5.73 10.63
N PHE A 52 0.90 -6.41 10.38
CA PHE A 52 0.02 -6.88 11.44
C PHE A 52 0.77 -7.80 12.42
N ALA A 53 1.49 -8.80 11.92
CA ALA A 53 2.26 -9.72 12.74
C ALA A 53 3.39 -9.00 13.50
N ALA A 54 4.15 -8.13 12.81
CA ALA A 54 5.24 -7.37 13.41
C ALA A 54 4.75 -6.44 14.54
N SER A 55 3.53 -5.89 14.43
CA SER A 55 2.91 -5.04 15.46
C SER A 55 2.67 -5.75 16.79
N GLN A 56 2.71 -7.08 16.81
CA GLN A 56 2.61 -7.90 18.04
C GLN A 56 3.97 -8.23 18.66
N HIS A 57 5.06 -7.75 18.06
CA HIS A 57 6.44 -7.97 18.52
C HIS A 57 6.82 -9.45 18.76
N PRO A 58 6.55 -10.37 17.81
CA PRO A 58 6.95 -11.78 17.94
C PRO A 58 8.48 -11.90 18.08
N PRO A 59 9.00 -12.52 19.15
CA PRO A 59 10.43 -12.54 19.44
C PRO A 59 11.28 -13.26 18.38
N HIS A 60 10.69 -14.18 17.59
CA HIS A 60 11.42 -14.91 16.56
C HIS A 60 11.33 -14.28 15.16
N LEU A 61 10.58 -13.20 14.98
CA LEU A 61 10.57 -12.46 13.72
C LEU A 61 11.88 -11.68 13.56
N THR A 62 12.69 -12.10 12.61
CA THR A 62 14.04 -11.55 12.41
C THR A 62 14.07 -10.44 11.36
N THR A 63 13.29 -10.58 10.29
CA THR A 63 13.20 -9.58 9.21
C THR A 63 11.98 -9.80 8.34
N MET A 64 11.62 -8.82 7.52
CA MET A 64 10.51 -8.95 6.58
C MET A 64 10.69 -8.14 5.29
N ILE A 65 9.99 -8.54 4.23
CA ILE A 65 9.99 -7.93 2.89
C ILE A 65 8.53 -7.68 2.46
N PRO A 66 7.91 -6.58 2.94
CA PRO A 66 6.57 -6.19 2.54
C PRO A 66 6.62 -5.54 1.15
N ASN A 67 6.22 -6.29 0.12
CA ASN A 67 6.13 -5.80 -1.25
C ASN A 67 4.77 -5.11 -1.47
N VAL A 68 4.77 -3.94 -2.10
CA VAL A 68 3.57 -3.18 -2.48
C VAL A 68 2.49 -3.17 -1.38
N SER A 69 2.95 -2.97 -0.14
CA SER A 69 2.10 -3.16 1.04
C SER A 69 1.24 -1.94 1.28
N PRO A 70 -0.07 -2.13 1.56
CA PRO A 70 -0.94 -1.06 2.06
C PRO A 70 -0.51 -0.56 3.46
N PRO A 71 -0.97 0.64 3.86
CA PRO A 71 -0.90 1.15 5.22
C PRO A 71 -2.07 0.63 6.07
N ASP A 72 -2.26 1.19 7.26
CA ASP A 72 -3.50 1.03 8.03
C ASP A 72 -4.78 1.28 7.19
N PRO A 73 -5.91 0.62 7.52
CA PRO A 73 -7.15 0.67 6.73
C PRO A 73 -7.78 2.07 6.51
N PHE A 74 -7.31 3.10 7.23
CA PHE A 74 -7.76 4.50 7.09
C PHE A 74 -6.91 5.39 6.16
N HIS A 75 -5.84 4.83 5.60
CA HIS A 75 -4.94 5.55 4.70
C HIS A 75 -4.95 4.98 3.27
N ASN A 76 -5.81 4.00 2.99
CA ASN A 76 -5.95 3.36 1.68
C ASN A 76 -7.31 2.61 1.61
N ILE A 77 -7.34 1.27 1.68
CA ILE A 77 -8.56 0.46 1.68
C ILE A 77 -8.95 0.09 3.12
N PRO A 78 -10.22 0.22 3.53
CA PRO A 78 -11.35 0.73 2.73
C PRO A 78 -11.49 2.25 2.77
N TYR A 79 -10.80 2.94 3.69
CA TYR A 79 -10.89 4.39 3.85
C TYR A 79 -9.60 5.08 3.44
N GLU A 80 -9.71 6.10 2.60
CA GLU A 80 -8.61 7.01 2.27
C GLU A 80 -8.89 8.36 2.94
N TYR A 81 -8.19 8.64 4.05
CA TYR A 81 -8.31 9.90 4.82
C TYR A 81 -9.76 10.25 5.21
N GLY A 82 -10.55 9.24 5.59
CA GLY A 82 -11.94 9.39 6.03
C GLY A 82 -12.98 9.34 4.91
N VAL A 83 -12.57 9.08 3.67
CA VAL A 83 -13.47 8.84 2.53
C VAL A 83 -13.47 7.35 2.21
N LEU A 84 -14.65 6.72 2.19
CA LEU A 84 -14.79 5.33 1.78
C LEU A 84 -14.45 5.21 0.28
N MET A 85 -13.48 4.38 -0.06
CA MET A 85 -13.16 4.04 -1.44
C MET A 85 -14.26 3.15 -2.00
N LEU A 86 -15.28 3.72 -2.64
CA LEU A 86 -16.45 2.95 -3.10
C LEU A 86 -16.07 1.85 -4.09
N GLU A 87 -15.37 2.21 -5.17
CA GLU A 87 -14.95 1.24 -6.20
C GLU A 87 -13.93 0.25 -5.65
N GLY A 88 -12.84 0.74 -5.04
CA GLY A 88 -11.77 -0.08 -4.47
C GLY A 88 -12.28 -1.03 -3.38
N GLY A 89 -13.14 -0.56 -2.48
CA GLY A 89 -13.73 -1.35 -1.42
C GLY A 89 -14.64 -2.46 -1.95
N LEU A 90 -15.50 -2.17 -2.93
CA LEU A 90 -16.36 -3.19 -3.56
C LEU A 90 -15.55 -4.21 -4.34
N TRP A 91 -14.58 -3.74 -5.13
CA TRP A 91 -13.68 -4.61 -5.88
C TRP A 91 -12.91 -5.53 -4.93
N TRP A 92 -12.30 -4.98 -3.89
CA TRP A 92 -11.52 -5.75 -2.92
C TRP A 92 -12.40 -6.76 -2.17
N ALA A 93 -13.59 -6.34 -1.71
CA ALA A 93 -14.56 -7.25 -1.09
C ALA A 93 -14.95 -8.41 -2.04
N SER A 94 -15.04 -8.15 -3.35
CA SER A 94 -15.23 -9.19 -4.37
C SER A 94 -14.09 -10.19 -4.43
N VAL A 95 -12.86 -9.69 -4.41
CA VAL A 95 -11.66 -10.53 -4.49
C VAL A 95 -11.56 -11.43 -3.28
N VAL A 96 -11.86 -10.92 -2.07
CA VAL A 96 -11.72 -11.71 -0.84
C VAL A 96 -12.92 -12.60 -0.50
N GLU A 97 -14.12 -12.31 -0.99
CA GLU A 97 -15.26 -13.24 -0.86
C GLU A 97 -15.17 -14.41 -1.84
N SER A 98 -14.55 -14.21 -3.00
CA SER A 98 -14.42 -15.25 -4.01
C SER A 98 -13.20 -16.14 -3.80
N ASP A 99 -13.16 -17.29 -4.49
CA ASP A 99 -11.95 -18.10 -4.65
C ASP A 99 -11.01 -17.53 -5.72
N ALA A 100 -11.19 -16.26 -6.14
CA ALA A 100 -10.37 -15.66 -7.20
C ALA A 100 -8.88 -15.65 -6.84
N THR A 101 -8.54 -15.61 -5.55
CA THR A 101 -7.15 -15.70 -5.08
C THR A 101 -6.56 -17.11 -5.15
N ALA A 102 -7.37 -18.15 -5.36
CA ALA A 102 -6.92 -19.50 -5.69
C ALA A 102 -6.92 -19.79 -7.20
N ASP A 103 -7.48 -18.91 -8.03
CA ASP A 103 -7.50 -19.07 -9.48
C ASP A 103 -6.14 -18.67 -10.09
N LEU A 104 -5.30 -19.67 -10.34
CA LEU A 104 -4.00 -19.50 -10.98
C LEU A 104 -4.07 -18.99 -12.42
N SER A 105 -5.23 -19.07 -13.08
CA SER A 105 -5.41 -18.54 -14.44
C SER A 105 -5.58 -17.01 -14.47
N GLY A 106 -5.91 -16.41 -13.32
CA GLY A 106 -6.22 -14.98 -13.19
C GLY A 106 -7.54 -14.56 -13.84
N ALA A 107 -8.33 -15.48 -14.39
CA ALA A 107 -9.60 -15.18 -15.04
C ALA A 107 -10.64 -14.63 -14.06
N ALA A 108 -10.73 -15.22 -12.88
CA ALA A 108 -11.63 -14.77 -11.81
C ALA A 108 -11.26 -13.37 -11.32
N LEU A 109 -9.96 -13.08 -11.17
CA LEU A 109 -9.48 -11.74 -10.82
C LEU A 109 -9.76 -10.73 -11.93
N ARG A 110 -9.60 -11.10 -13.21
CA ARG A 110 -9.92 -10.22 -14.33
C ARG A 110 -11.42 -9.88 -14.40
N ALA A 111 -12.28 -10.85 -14.14
CA ALA A 111 -13.73 -10.65 -14.14
C ALA A 111 -14.23 -9.67 -13.05
N THR A 112 -13.46 -9.45 -11.97
CA THR A 112 -13.82 -8.42 -10.97
C THR A 112 -13.55 -7.00 -11.48
N PHE A 113 -12.64 -6.82 -12.45
CA PHE A 113 -12.35 -5.52 -13.07
C PHE A 113 -13.34 -5.13 -14.17
N ASP A 114 -14.02 -6.10 -14.81
CA ASP A 114 -14.94 -5.85 -15.94
C ASP A 114 -16.35 -5.40 -15.51
N LYS A 115 -16.55 -5.04 -14.23
CA LYS A 115 -17.85 -4.63 -13.68
C LYS A 115 -18.22 -3.19 -14.10
N PRO A 116 -19.51 -2.90 -14.38
CA PRO A 116 -19.93 -1.57 -14.83
C PRO A 116 -20.03 -0.57 -13.66
N PHE A 117 -18.90 -0.20 -13.06
CA PHE A 117 -18.82 0.65 -11.88
C PHE A 117 -19.54 2.00 -12.05
N GLY A 118 -19.56 2.59 -13.24
CA GLY A 118 -20.25 3.87 -13.46
C GLY A 118 -21.75 3.85 -13.08
N LYS A 119 -22.49 2.81 -13.46
CA LYS A 119 -23.90 2.65 -13.04
C LYS A 119 -24.01 2.26 -11.58
N LEU A 120 -23.11 1.38 -11.14
CA LEU A 120 -23.12 0.82 -9.79
C LEU A 120 -22.92 1.89 -8.70
N LEU A 121 -21.94 2.77 -8.91
CA LEU A 121 -21.59 3.85 -7.98
C LEU A 121 -22.64 4.97 -7.91
N SER A 122 -23.62 4.95 -8.81
CA SER A 122 -24.77 5.88 -8.80
C SER A 122 -25.95 5.36 -7.97
N THR A 123 -25.88 4.14 -7.41
CA THR A 123 -26.95 3.55 -6.59
C THR A 123 -27.02 4.24 -5.22
N LEU A 124 -28.24 4.61 -4.82
CA LEU A 124 -28.55 5.13 -3.49
C LEU A 124 -29.68 4.31 -2.84
N PRO A 125 -29.61 4.07 -1.51
CA PRO A 125 -28.54 4.48 -0.61
C PRO A 125 -27.23 3.68 -0.85
N VAL A 126 -26.08 4.29 -0.56
CA VAL A 126 -24.74 3.69 -0.82
C VAL A 126 -24.60 2.30 -0.19
N ILE A 127 -25.24 2.07 0.95
CA ILE A 127 -25.26 0.75 1.62
C ILE A 127 -25.83 -0.38 0.76
N ASP A 128 -26.76 -0.09 -0.17
CA ASP A 128 -27.39 -1.08 -1.04
C ASP A 128 -26.66 -1.30 -2.37
N ILE A 129 -25.48 -0.68 -2.56
CA ILE A 129 -24.61 -1.00 -3.70
C ILE A 129 -24.21 -2.48 -3.67
N ASP A 130 -24.03 -3.06 -2.48
CA ASP A 130 -23.68 -4.47 -2.29
C ASP A 130 -24.69 -5.42 -2.93
N LYS A 131 -25.99 -5.18 -2.75
CA LYS A 131 -27.07 -5.97 -3.36
C LYS A 131 -26.99 -5.96 -4.88
N SER A 132 -26.64 -4.81 -5.47
CA SER A 132 -26.50 -4.66 -6.92
C SER A 132 -25.22 -5.31 -7.44
N TYR A 133 -24.14 -5.28 -6.66
CA TYR A 133 -22.82 -5.76 -7.06
C TYR A 133 -22.63 -7.27 -6.83
N PHE A 134 -22.97 -7.73 -5.63
CA PHE A 134 -22.81 -9.11 -5.15
C PHE A 134 -24.08 -9.95 -5.29
N GLY A 135 -25.24 -9.33 -5.54
CA GLY A 135 -26.54 -10.03 -5.55
C GLY A 135 -27.07 -10.36 -4.15
N LYS A 136 -26.39 -9.91 -3.09
CA LYS A 136 -26.71 -10.16 -1.68
C LYS A 136 -26.14 -9.03 -0.82
N GLU A 137 -26.52 -9.01 0.46
CA GLU A 137 -25.85 -8.14 1.43
C GLU A 137 -24.41 -8.63 1.65
N ASN A 138 -23.45 -7.71 1.59
CA ASN A 138 -22.04 -7.98 1.86
C ASN A 138 -21.70 -7.49 3.27
N LYS A 139 -21.26 -8.41 4.14
CA LYS A 139 -20.98 -8.10 5.54
C LYS A 139 -19.90 -7.03 5.67
N TYR A 140 -18.76 -7.20 4.99
CA TYR A 140 -17.61 -6.31 5.09
C TYR A 140 -17.96 -4.88 4.64
N TRP A 141 -18.66 -4.76 3.52
CA TRP A 141 -19.15 -3.48 3.01
C TRP A 141 -20.03 -2.73 4.03
N ARG A 142 -20.98 -3.46 4.63
CA ARG A 142 -21.92 -2.90 5.61
C ARG A 142 -21.24 -2.55 6.93
N ASP A 143 -20.31 -3.38 7.38
CA ASP A 143 -19.51 -3.11 8.59
C ASP A 143 -18.65 -1.87 8.38
N TRP A 144 -17.92 -1.77 7.26
CA TRP A 144 -17.12 -0.58 6.95
C TRP A 144 -17.97 0.68 6.95
N LEU A 145 -19.10 0.69 6.23
CA LEU A 145 -20.04 1.82 6.22
C LEU A 145 -20.60 2.19 7.60
N SER A 146 -20.73 1.21 8.50
CA SER A 146 -21.19 1.43 9.88
C SER A 146 -20.09 1.98 10.79
N HIS A 147 -18.83 1.90 10.36
CA HIS A 147 -17.64 2.35 11.09
C HIS A 147 -16.83 3.39 10.30
N PRO A 148 -17.41 4.57 9.93
CA PRO A 148 -16.74 5.58 9.11
C PRO A 148 -15.63 6.37 9.82
N ALA A 149 -15.45 6.14 11.12
CA ALA A 149 -14.41 6.76 11.94
C ALA A 149 -13.55 5.67 12.59
N GLN A 150 -12.36 6.04 13.07
CA GLN A 150 -11.45 5.15 13.80
C GLN A 150 -12.00 4.83 15.21
N ASP A 151 -13.08 4.04 15.27
CA ASP A 151 -13.68 3.56 16.51
C ASP A 151 -13.10 2.20 16.94
N LYS A 152 -13.74 1.56 17.92
CA LYS A 152 -13.30 0.29 18.50
C LYS A 152 -13.18 -0.84 17.47
N TYR A 153 -13.96 -0.83 16.40
CA TYR A 153 -13.91 -1.85 15.33
C TYR A 153 -12.51 -1.91 14.71
N TRP A 154 -11.86 -0.75 14.53
CA TRP A 154 -10.58 -0.64 13.85
C TRP A 154 -9.35 -0.81 14.75
N ALA A 155 -9.51 -0.78 16.07
CA ALA A 155 -8.38 -0.69 17.02
C ALA A 155 -7.31 -1.78 16.85
N ASP A 156 -7.73 -3.01 16.52
CA ASP A 156 -6.80 -4.13 16.31
C ASP A 156 -6.13 -4.10 14.93
N THR A 157 -6.71 -3.35 13.98
CA THR A 157 -6.25 -3.23 12.58
C THR A 157 -5.40 -1.99 12.30
N MET A 158 -5.30 -1.06 13.26
CA MET A 158 -4.41 0.10 13.17
C MET A 158 -3.03 -0.27 13.75
N PHE A 159 -2.01 -0.44 12.90
CA PHE A 159 -0.65 -0.78 13.32
C PHE A 159 0.38 0.34 13.16
N LEU A 160 0.13 1.40 12.39
CA LEU A 160 1.14 2.44 12.13
C LEU A 160 1.75 2.99 13.42
N ASP A 161 0.92 3.32 14.41
CA ASP A 161 1.38 3.80 15.72
C ASP A 161 2.11 2.74 16.56
N LYS A 162 1.87 1.46 16.28
CA LYS A 162 2.52 0.32 16.94
C LYS A 162 3.92 0.05 16.37
N LEU A 163 4.21 0.54 15.16
CA LEU A 163 5.51 0.37 14.50
C LEU A 163 6.67 1.00 15.28
N LYS A 164 6.40 1.98 16.16
CA LYS A 164 7.42 2.52 17.08
C LYS A 164 8.09 1.47 17.97
N GLY A 165 7.41 0.36 18.27
CA GLY A 165 7.97 -0.74 19.05
C GLY A 165 8.64 -1.84 18.22
N VAL A 166 8.54 -1.76 16.88
CA VAL A 166 9.01 -2.82 15.97
C VAL A 166 10.48 -2.59 15.62
N ASN A 167 11.39 -3.33 16.27
CA ASN A 167 12.83 -3.18 16.08
C ASN A 167 13.44 -4.33 15.27
N ILE A 168 13.06 -4.42 13.99
CA ILE A 168 13.63 -5.39 13.04
C ILE A 168 14.07 -4.70 11.74
N PRO A 169 15.07 -5.26 11.03
CA PRO A 169 15.39 -4.83 9.68
C PRO A 169 14.24 -5.14 8.72
N VAL A 170 13.90 -4.21 7.84
CA VAL A 170 12.82 -4.35 6.85
C VAL A 170 13.29 -3.93 5.47
N PHE A 171 12.95 -4.73 4.45
CA PHE A 171 13.13 -4.38 3.04
C PHE A 171 11.78 -3.99 2.42
N HIS A 172 11.53 -2.69 2.40
CA HIS A 172 10.36 -2.07 1.78
C HIS A 172 10.53 -2.04 0.25
N GLN A 173 9.54 -2.51 -0.51
CA GLN A 173 9.55 -2.39 -1.96
C GLN A 173 8.18 -2.00 -2.48
N SER A 174 8.14 -1.07 -3.44
CA SER A 174 6.92 -0.67 -4.14
C SER A 174 7.27 -0.02 -5.49
N GLY A 175 6.25 0.45 -6.21
CA GLY A 175 6.36 1.18 -7.45
C GLY A 175 5.73 2.58 -7.37
N TRP A 176 6.11 3.48 -8.28
CA TRP A 176 5.48 4.80 -8.37
C TRP A 176 4.05 4.76 -8.86
N PHE A 177 3.67 3.72 -9.60
CA PHE A 177 2.32 3.49 -10.12
C PHE A 177 1.58 2.40 -9.35
N ASP A 178 2.10 2.02 -8.19
CA ASP A 178 1.42 1.15 -7.26
C ASP A 178 0.30 1.94 -6.55
N GLY A 179 -0.96 1.51 -6.72
CA GLY A 179 -2.13 2.10 -6.06
C GLY A 179 -2.08 2.01 -4.53
N ASP A 180 -1.37 1.00 -4.01
CA ASP A 180 -1.14 0.80 -2.58
C ASP A 180 0.20 1.41 -2.13
N GLY A 181 0.93 2.05 -3.04
CA GLY A 181 2.28 2.56 -2.80
C GLY A 181 2.35 3.67 -1.75
N ILE A 182 1.22 4.29 -1.39
CA ILE A 182 1.11 5.15 -0.20
C ILE A 182 1.48 4.38 1.08
N GLY A 183 1.10 3.10 1.16
CA GLY A 183 1.36 2.25 2.30
C GLY A 183 2.83 1.99 2.55
N THR A 184 3.56 1.58 1.51
CA THR A 184 5.00 1.35 1.61
C THR A 184 5.73 2.62 2.08
N LYS A 185 5.30 3.80 1.62
CA LYS A 185 5.88 5.09 2.04
C LYS A 185 5.56 5.40 3.50
N LEU A 186 4.30 5.26 3.92
CA LEU A 186 3.89 5.52 5.30
C LEU A 186 4.54 4.55 6.29
N ASN A 187 4.57 3.26 5.97
CA ASN A 187 5.17 2.23 6.82
C ASN A 187 6.70 2.43 6.93
N TYR A 188 7.38 2.76 5.84
CA TYR A 188 8.80 3.13 5.85
C TYR A 188 9.05 4.37 6.72
N HIS A 189 8.26 5.44 6.52
CA HIS A 189 8.41 6.67 7.29
C HIS A 189 8.18 6.42 8.78
N ALA A 190 7.14 5.68 9.16
CA ALA A 190 6.89 5.32 10.56
C ALA A 190 8.08 4.60 11.21
N MET A 191 8.72 3.68 10.47
CA MET A 191 9.90 2.97 10.98
C MET A 191 11.12 3.88 11.13
N VAL A 192 11.38 4.75 10.14
CA VAL A 192 12.52 5.67 10.16
C VAL A 192 12.34 6.78 11.21
N GLU A 193 11.14 7.34 11.36
CA GLU A 193 10.82 8.36 12.35
C GLU A 193 10.91 7.83 13.78
N ALA A 194 10.59 6.55 13.98
CA ALA A 194 10.80 5.86 15.26
C ALA A 194 12.30 5.57 15.57
N GLY A 195 13.21 5.86 14.63
CA GLY A 195 14.65 5.69 14.81
C GLY A 195 15.16 4.26 14.55
N HIS A 196 14.36 3.40 13.92
CA HIS A 196 14.78 2.03 13.62
C HIS A 196 15.86 2.01 12.54
N ALA A 197 16.89 1.19 12.76
CA ALA A 197 17.97 1.01 11.80
C ALA A 197 17.58 0.02 10.69
N ASN A 198 18.43 -0.07 9.64
CA ASN A 198 18.35 -1.11 8.60
C ASN A 198 17.01 -1.17 7.84
N GLN A 199 16.44 -0.01 7.55
CA GLN A 199 15.25 0.13 6.70
C GLN A 199 15.71 0.30 5.25
N LYS A 200 15.71 -0.79 4.48
CA LYS A 200 16.03 -0.79 3.04
C LYS A 200 14.75 -0.45 2.25
N LEU A 201 14.83 0.45 1.27
CA LEU A 201 13.71 0.89 0.44
C LEU A 201 14.09 0.85 -1.04
N THR A 202 13.30 0.15 -1.85
CA THR A 202 13.41 0.17 -3.31
C THR A 202 12.09 0.60 -3.94
N VAL A 203 12.09 1.72 -4.67
CA VAL A 203 10.91 2.22 -5.39
C VAL A 203 11.24 2.41 -6.87
N GLY A 204 10.64 1.59 -7.72
CA GLY A 204 10.80 1.67 -9.19
C GLY A 204 9.60 2.32 -9.89
N PRO A 205 9.64 2.49 -11.22
CA PRO A 205 8.53 3.02 -12.02
C PRO A 205 7.48 1.93 -12.33
N TRP A 206 7.17 1.09 -11.35
CA TRP A 206 6.39 -0.14 -11.52
C TRP A 206 4.93 0.06 -11.09
N PRO A 207 4.01 -0.78 -11.60
CA PRO A 207 2.65 -0.89 -11.07
C PRO A 207 2.63 -1.64 -9.73
N HIS A 208 1.43 -2.05 -9.29
CA HIS A 208 1.23 -2.95 -8.16
C HIS A 208 1.81 -4.34 -8.46
N SER A 209 3.11 -4.53 -8.20
CA SER A 209 3.86 -5.75 -8.45
C SER A 209 5.11 -5.87 -7.57
N ASP A 210 5.49 -7.11 -7.27
CA ASP A 210 6.76 -7.48 -6.65
C ASP A 210 7.89 -7.72 -7.67
N GLN A 211 7.61 -7.49 -8.96
CA GLN A 211 8.57 -7.59 -10.06
C GLN A 211 8.91 -6.23 -10.66
N ALA A 212 10.14 -6.10 -11.13
CA ALA A 212 10.57 -4.92 -11.87
C ALA A 212 10.17 -5.03 -13.34
N THR A 213 9.54 -3.98 -13.87
CA THR A 213 9.20 -3.86 -15.29
C THR A 213 9.84 -2.62 -15.93
N ARG A 214 10.05 -2.69 -17.24
CA ARG A 214 10.59 -1.57 -18.03
C ARG A 214 9.53 -0.56 -18.44
N GLU A 215 8.31 -1.04 -18.68
CA GLU A 215 7.25 -0.26 -19.29
C GLU A 215 5.99 -0.31 -18.43
N PHE A 216 5.29 0.81 -18.37
CA PHE A 216 3.96 0.89 -17.79
C PHE A 216 3.17 2.04 -18.42
N GLY A 217 1.87 1.86 -18.64
CA GLY A 217 0.99 2.90 -19.17
C GLY A 217 1.40 3.44 -20.55
N GLY A 218 1.98 2.60 -21.41
CA GLY A 218 2.48 3.00 -22.73
C GLY A 218 3.77 3.84 -22.70
N ARG A 219 4.44 3.94 -21.55
CA ARG A 219 5.72 4.64 -21.38
C ARG A 219 6.84 3.63 -21.10
N ASP A 220 7.94 3.81 -21.82
CA ASP A 220 9.19 3.09 -21.61
C ASP A 220 10.12 3.88 -20.67
N PHE A 221 10.48 3.28 -19.53
CA PHE A 221 11.40 3.86 -18.54
C PHE A 221 12.87 3.44 -18.77
N GLY A 222 13.13 2.67 -19.83
CA GLY A 222 14.44 2.20 -20.23
C GLY A 222 14.92 0.96 -19.47
N PRO A 223 16.00 0.31 -19.94
CA PRO A 223 16.50 -0.94 -19.35
C PRO A 223 16.94 -0.80 -17.88
N GLY A 224 17.32 0.42 -17.46
CA GLY A 224 17.69 0.69 -16.06
C GLY A 224 16.53 0.54 -15.07
N ALA A 225 15.27 0.52 -15.52
CA ALA A 225 14.11 0.28 -14.67
C ALA A 225 13.95 -1.20 -14.27
N ILE A 226 14.63 -2.12 -14.96
CA ILE A 226 14.66 -3.54 -14.60
C ILE A 226 15.80 -3.78 -13.61
N VAL A 227 15.46 -4.25 -12.41
CA VAL A 227 16.41 -4.72 -11.39
C VAL A 227 15.99 -6.10 -10.91
N ASP A 228 16.96 -6.89 -10.44
CA ASP A 228 16.70 -8.25 -9.96
C ASP A 228 16.25 -8.24 -8.50
N LEU A 229 14.98 -7.90 -8.29
CA LEU A 229 14.37 -7.82 -6.96
C LEU A 229 14.45 -9.16 -6.21
N GLN A 230 14.22 -10.27 -6.91
CA GLN A 230 14.21 -11.61 -6.29
C GLN A 230 15.59 -11.99 -5.76
N ARG A 231 16.65 -11.68 -6.51
CA ARG A 231 18.02 -11.85 -6.02
C ARG A 231 18.31 -11.00 -4.79
N ASP A 232 17.85 -9.75 -4.77
CA ASP A 232 18.05 -8.88 -3.62
C ASP A 232 17.27 -9.36 -2.38
N TYR A 233 16.07 -9.92 -2.56
CA TYR A 233 15.31 -10.55 -1.47
C TYR A 233 16.02 -11.77 -0.89
N LEU A 234 16.58 -12.63 -1.76
CA LEU A 234 17.37 -13.78 -1.32
C LEU A 234 18.61 -13.34 -0.55
N ARG A 235 19.34 -12.35 -1.06
CA ARG A 235 20.52 -11.79 -0.38
C ARG A 235 20.15 -11.19 0.98
N TRP A 236 19.01 -10.52 1.08
CA TRP A 236 18.52 -9.97 2.33
C TRP A 236 18.25 -11.06 3.38
N PHE A 237 17.55 -12.13 2.99
CA PHE A 237 17.32 -13.26 3.88
C PHE A 237 18.58 -14.04 4.22
N ASP A 238 19.49 -14.26 3.27
CA ASP A 238 20.78 -14.90 3.54
C ASP A 238 21.58 -14.14 4.60
N TYR A 239 21.56 -12.80 4.56
CA TYR A 239 22.22 -11.99 5.58
C TYR A 239 21.55 -12.12 6.94
N TRP A 240 20.24 -11.84 7.04
CA TRP A 240 19.56 -11.75 8.34
C TRP A 240 19.22 -13.11 8.96
N LEU A 241 18.80 -14.09 8.16
CA LEU A 241 18.37 -15.41 8.64
C LEU A 241 19.53 -16.41 8.71
N LYS A 242 20.55 -16.27 7.85
CA LYS A 242 21.67 -17.23 7.77
C LYS A 242 23.03 -16.65 8.18
N GLY A 243 23.16 -15.33 8.36
CA GLY A 243 24.42 -14.69 8.76
C GLY A 243 25.47 -14.62 7.65
N VAL A 244 25.07 -14.69 6.38
CA VAL A 244 25.99 -14.65 5.24
C VAL A 244 26.32 -13.19 4.89
N ASP A 245 27.59 -12.76 5.05
CA ASP A 245 28.05 -11.46 4.55
C ASP A 245 28.19 -11.48 3.02
N ASN A 246 27.09 -11.19 2.34
CA ASN A 246 27.00 -11.06 0.88
C ASN A 246 27.03 -9.58 0.40
N GLY A 247 27.44 -8.66 1.29
CA GLY A 247 27.57 -7.25 1.00
C GLY A 247 26.26 -6.44 0.90
N ILE A 248 25.07 -7.02 1.06
CA ILE A 248 23.80 -6.27 0.90
C ILE A 248 23.67 -5.08 1.86
N MET A 249 24.30 -5.17 3.05
CA MET A 249 24.33 -4.08 4.03
C MET A 249 25.42 -3.03 3.79
N LYS A 250 26.31 -3.25 2.81
CA LYS A 250 27.32 -2.27 2.37
C LYS A 250 26.79 -1.37 1.23
N GLU A 251 25.65 -1.72 0.66
CA GLU A 251 24.95 -0.96 -0.37
C GLU A 251 24.10 0.18 0.24
N PRO A 252 23.68 1.16 -0.57
CA PRO A 252 22.68 2.13 -0.14
C PRO A 252 21.40 1.47 0.36
N LEU A 253 20.88 1.98 1.48
CA LEU A 253 19.61 1.53 2.05
C LEU A 253 18.43 1.98 1.18
N VAL A 254 18.53 3.13 0.53
CA VAL A 254 17.46 3.67 -0.30
C VAL A 254 17.87 3.68 -1.76
N ASN A 255 16.99 3.16 -2.62
CA ASN A 255 17.10 3.16 -4.08
C ASN A 255 15.75 3.61 -4.65
N VAL A 256 15.72 4.75 -5.31
CA VAL A 256 14.48 5.33 -5.85
C VAL A 256 14.69 5.71 -7.31
N PHE A 257 13.83 5.23 -8.20
CA PHE A 257 13.91 5.52 -9.62
C PHE A 257 13.32 6.89 -9.95
N VAL A 258 14.10 7.81 -10.51
CA VAL A 258 13.64 9.16 -10.85
C VAL A 258 13.12 9.18 -12.29
N MET A 259 11.80 9.14 -12.44
CA MET A 259 11.11 9.30 -13.73
C MET A 259 11.46 10.64 -14.39
N GLY A 260 11.47 10.67 -15.73
CA GLY A 260 11.91 11.82 -16.52
C GLY A 260 13.41 11.77 -16.80
N SER A 261 14.24 11.59 -15.77
CA SER A 261 15.68 11.33 -15.95
C SER A 261 16.00 9.85 -16.22
N ASN A 262 15.09 8.96 -15.80
CA ASN A 262 15.19 7.50 -15.87
C ASN A 262 16.49 6.95 -15.23
N ARG A 263 16.80 7.43 -14.03
CA ARG A 263 18.00 7.03 -13.26
C ARG A 263 17.64 6.70 -11.82
N TRP A 264 18.40 5.79 -11.22
CA TRP A 264 18.31 5.50 -9.79
C TRP A 264 19.02 6.57 -8.98
N LEU A 265 18.33 7.06 -7.96
CA LEU A 265 18.85 7.92 -6.92
C LEU A 265 19.00 7.09 -5.65
N GLN A 266 20.15 7.20 -5.00
CA GLN A 266 20.53 6.32 -3.90
C GLN A 266 20.96 7.12 -2.68
N GLY A 267 20.72 6.57 -1.48
CA GLY A 267 21.15 7.22 -0.26
C GLY A 267 20.91 6.40 1.01
N PRO A 268 21.24 6.97 2.17
CA PRO A 268 21.13 6.27 3.45
C PRO A 268 19.69 6.23 4.00
N LYS A 269 18.82 7.15 3.57
CA LYS A 269 17.42 7.25 4.03
C LYS A 269 16.55 8.01 3.02
N TYR A 270 15.23 7.89 3.14
CA TYR A 270 14.24 8.66 2.38
C TYR A 270 13.37 9.51 3.34
N PRO A 271 13.07 10.79 3.03
CA PRO A 271 13.59 11.56 1.91
C PRO A 271 15.11 11.70 2.02
N LEU A 272 15.78 11.90 0.89
CA LEU A 272 17.24 11.97 0.86
C LEU A 272 17.72 13.21 1.64
N PRO A 273 18.92 13.16 2.26
CA PRO A 273 19.43 14.26 3.09
C PRO A 273 19.43 15.63 2.41
N GLU A 274 19.66 15.67 1.10
CA GLU A 274 19.68 16.88 0.27
C GLU A 274 18.29 17.42 -0.11
N THR A 275 17.21 16.78 0.34
CA THR A 275 15.83 17.19 0.02
C THR A 275 15.53 18.57 0.58
N SER A 276 15.21 19.52 -0.29
CA SER A 276 14.71 20.85 0.07
C SER A 276 13.21 20.94 -0.22
N PHE A 277 12.39 20.91 0.85
CA PHE A 277 10.95 21.10 0.71
C PHE A 277 10.64 22.56 0.39
N ARG A 278 10.11 22.80 -0.81
CA ARG A 278 9.73 24.14 -1.29
C ARG A 278 8.23 24.23 -1.47
N LYS A 279 7.63 25.29 -0.92
CA LYS A 279 6.20 25.57 -1.11
C LYS A 279 5.97 26.13 -2.51
N LEU A 280 5.02 25.54 -3.23
CA LEU A 280 4.55 25.99 -4.52
C LEU A 280 3.11 26.50 -4.35
N PHE A 281 2.89 27.77 -4.62
CA PHE A 281 1.62 28.45 -4.38
C PHE A 281 0.75 28.43 -5.64
N LEU A 282 -0.56 28.27 -5.44
CA LEU A 282 -1.57 28.50 -6.46
C LEU A 282 -1.77 30.00 -6.66
N ALA A 283 -1.77 30.43 -7.92
CA ALA A 283 -2.08 31.80 -8.31
C ALA A 283 -2.97 31.81 -9.55
N SER A 284 -3.76 32.87 -9.71
CA SER A 284 -4.72 33.05 -10.81
C SER A 284 -5.15 34.53 -10.89
N GLY A 285 -5.65 34.96 -12.04
CA GLY A 285 -6.36 36.22 -12.22
C GLY A 285 -7.88 36.11 -12.01
N GLY A 286 -8.37 35.01 -11.43
CA GLY A 286 -9.79 34.74 -11.17
C GLY A 286 -10.43 33.71 -12.13
N HIS A 287 -9.67 33.15 -13.07
CA HIS A 287 -10.19 32.23 -14.10
C HIS A 287 -9.42 30.90 -14.10
N ALA A 288 -9.12 30.35 -12.93
CA ALA A 288 -8.34 29.11 -12.80
C ALA A 288 -9.07 27.84 -13.28
N ASN A 289 -10.36 27.93 -13.60
CA ASN A 289 -11.17 26.78 -13.99
C ASN A 289 -10.76 26.26 -15.38
N THR A 290 -10.75 24.92 -15.51
CA THR A 290 -10.35 24.17 -16.73
C THR A 290 -8.87 24.30 -17.12
N THR A 291 -8.40 23.44 -18.01
CA THR A 291 -7.03 23.49 -18.56
C THR A 291 -6.75 24.72 -19.41
N LYS A 292 -7.78 25.46 -19.83
CA LYS A 292 -7.66 26.73 -20.57
C LYS A 292 -7.72 27.96 -19.66
N GLY A 293 -7.84 27.75 -18.35
CA GLY A 293 -7.85 28.81 -17.36
C GLY A 293 -6.49 29.49 -17.17
N ASP A 294 -6.43 30.47 -16.27
CA ASP A 294 -5.23 31.26 -15.97
C ASP A 294 -4.48 30.79 -14.70
N GLY A 295 -4.82 29.58 -14.23
CA GLY A 295 -4.21 28.97 -13.06
C GLY A 295 -2.72 28.72 -13.27
N LYS A 296 -1.89 29.13 -12.31
CA LYS A 296 -0.44 28.95 -12.35
C LYS A 296 0.12 28.53 -10.99
N LEU A 297 1.28 27.90 -11.04
CA LEU A 297 2.08 27.54 -9.87
C LEU A 297 3.28 28.47 -9.76
N THR A 298 3.56 28.98 -8.56
CA THR A 298 4.65 29.94 -8.33
C THR A 298 5.35 29.70 -6.99
N PHE A 299 6.66 29.97 -6.91
CA PHE A 299 7.40 29.98 -5.64
C PHE A 299 7.28 31.30 -4.87
N ASP A 300 6.72 32.34 -5.51
CA ASP A 300 6.52 33.66 -4.90
C ASP A 300 5.16 33.73 -4.18
N MET A 301 5.20 33.85 -2.86
CA MET A 301 4.00 33.98 -2.02
C MET A 301 3.22 35.25 -2.32
N SER A 302 3.87 36.34 -2.75
CA SER A 302 3.22 37.63 -3.01
C SER A 302 2.32 37.60 -4.25
N ALA A 303 2.58 36.69 -5.17
CA ALA A 303 1.76 36.46 -6.36
C ALA A 303 0.44 35.71 -6.07
N ARG A 304 0.17 35.35 -4.79
CA ARG A 304 -1.09 34.77 -4.32
C ARG A 304 -2.22 35.81 -4.40
N ARG A 305 -2.77 36.00 -5.60
CA ARG A 305 -4.07 36.67 -5.77
C ARG A 305 -5.19 35.72 -5.33
N GLN A 306 -6.34 36.29 -4.94
CA GLN A 306 -7.55 35.52 -4.64
C GLN A 306 -7.82 34.58 -5.82
N VAL A 307 -7.55 33.29 -5.64
CA VAL A 307 -7.90 32.27 -6.62
C VAL A 307 -9.41 32.11 -6.47
N ASP A 308 -10.19 32.73 -7.36
CA ASP A 308 -11.65 32.56 -7.35
C ASP A 308 -11.97 31.18 -7.93
N LEU A 309 -11.72 30.13 -7.13
CA LEU A 309 -12.14 28.75 -7.42
C LEU A 309 -13.59 28.57 -6.97
N ARG A 310 -14.51 29.28 -7.62
CA ARG A 310 -15.93 28.95 -7.48
C ARG A 310 -16.23 27.78 -8.39
N HIS A 311 -16.47 26.64 -7.77
CA HIS A 311 -16.98 25.46 -8.45
C HIS A 311 -18.22 24.97 -7.71
N VAL A 312 -19.28 24.65 -8.46
CA VAL A 312 -20.47 24.01 -7.90
C VAL A 312 -20.20 22.51 -7.87
N ARG A 313 -19.98 21.95 -6.67
CA ARG A 313 -19.99 20.50 -6.50
C ARG A 313 -21.44 20.08 -6.22
N SER A 314 -22.03 19.37 -7.18
CA SER A 314 -23.32 18.71 -7.01
C SER A 314 -23.10 17.24 -6.73
N CYS A 315 -23.76 16.70 -5.71
CA CYS A 315 -23.75 15.25 -5.45
C CYS A 315 -24.38 14.44 -6.59
N PHE A 316 -25.16 15.08 -7.48
CA PHE A 316 -25.81 14.44 -8.62
C PHE A 316 -24.99 14.48 -9.91
N THR A 317 -23.93 15.30 -9.95
CA THR A 317 -22.97 15.38 -11.06
C THR A 317 -21.56 15.50 -10.48
N PRO A 318 -21.03 14.43 -9.85
CA PRO A 318 -19.62 14.39 -9.49
C PRO A 318 -18.78 14.64 -10.75
N GLY A 319 -17.72 15.44 -10.62
CA GLY A 319 -16.84 15.74 -11.75
C GLY A 319 -16.26 14.45 -12.38
N PRO A 320 -15.86 14.49 -13.67
CA PRO A 320 -15.31 13.31 -14.33
C PRO A 320 -14.11 12.76 -13.56
N VAL A 321 -14.11 11.44 -13.36
CA VAL A 321 -12.94 10.69 -12.90
C VAL A 321 -11.98 10.61 -14.08
N HIS A 322 -10.98 11.48 -14.12
CA HIS A 322 -9.89 11.36 -15.07
C HIS A 322 -8.89 10.35 -14.49
N VAL A 323 -8.90 9.14 -15.05
CA VAL A 323 -7.87 8.10 -14.86
C VAL A 323 -6.64 8.47 -15.69
#